data_AF-A0A1P8WG11-F1
#
_entry.id   AF-A0A1P8WG11-F1
#
_cell.length_a   1.000
_cell.length_b   1.000
_cell.length_c   1.000
_cell.angle_alpha   90.00
_cell.angle_beta   90.00
_cell.angle_gamma   90.00
#
_symmetry.space_group_name_H-M   'P 1'
#
loop_
_entity.id
_entity.type
_entity.pdbx_description
1 polymer ?
#
loop_
_entity_poly.entity_id
_entity_poly.type
_entity_poly.pdbx_seq_one_letter_code
_entity_poly.pdbx_strand_id
1 'polypeptide(L)'
;MPVTEEDVRSFHQFALNRISCGSADCDLEDLLDEWRAQNPDPVQQRQDLLAIKEAIAEWKAGDEGLPADDAIAAIREAHQLSLKS
;
A
#
# COMPACT_ATOMS: atom_id res chain seq x y z
N MET A 1 10.79 -8.52 -1.37
CA MET A 1 12.03 -8.80 -2.13
C MET A 1 13.22 -8.16 -1.42
N PRO A 2 14.45 -8.68 -1.58
CA PRO A 2 15.65 -7.94 -1.16
C PRO A 2 15.82 -6.67 -2.03
N VAL A 3 16.25 -5.58 -1.41
CA VAL A 3 16.59 -4.34 -2.13
C VAL A 3 17.76 -4.62 -3.06
N THR A 4 17.66 -4.22 -4.32
CA THR A 4 18.71 -4.37 -5.33
C THR A 4 19.55 -3.11 -5.48
N GLU A 5 20.76 -3.23 -6.03
CA GLU A 5 21.58 -2.04 -6.38
C GLU A 5 20.91 -1.14 -7.43
N GLU A 6 20.05 -1.72 -8.27
CA GLU A 6 19.27 -1.00 -9.27
C GLU A 6 18.22 -0.11 -8.61
N ASP A 7 17.53 -0.62 -7.59
CA ASP A 7 16.55 0.14 -6.81
C ASP A 7 17.20 1.36 -6.14
N VAL A 8 18.37 1.16 -5.52
CA VAL A 8 19.13 2.24 -4.87
C VAL A 8 19.54 3.31 -5.89
N ARG A 9 20.01 2.88 -7.07
CA ARG A 9 20.42 3.81 -8.13
C ARG A 9 19.23 4.59 -8.71
N SER A 10 18.11 3.91 -8.92
CA SER A 10 16.87 4.51 -9.40
C SER A 10 16.34 5.56 -8.42
N PHE A 11 16.29 5.23 -7.13
CA PHE A 11 15.90 6.18 -6.08
C PHE A 11 16.84 7.39 -6.01
N HIS A 12 18.16 7.17 -6.05
CA HIS A 12 19.12 8.26 -6.04
C HIS A 12 18.93 9.23 -7.22
N GLN A 13 18.70 8.70 -8.43
CA GLN A 13 18.42 9.54 -9.61
C GLN A 13 17.10 10.30 -9.48
N PHE A 14 16.06 9.67 -8.92
CA PHE A 14 14.78 10.31 -8.65
C PHE A 14 14.92 11.47 -7.64
N ALA A 15 15.61 11.23 -6.52
CA ALA A 15 15.81 12.23 -5.47
C ALA A 15 16.58 13.45 -5.99
N LEU A 16 17.64 13.24 -6.78
CA LEU A 16 18.39 14.34 -7.41
C LEU A 16 17.54 15.19 -8.35
N ASN A 17 16.67 14.56 -9.13
CA ASN A 17 15.74 15.27 -10.02
C ASN A 17 14.73 16.10 -9.21
N ARG A 18 14.16 15.53 -8.14
CA ARG A 18 13.20 16.23 -7.27
C ARG A 18 13.83 17.45 -6.57
N ILE A 19 15.01 17.28 -5.98
CA ILE A 19 15.78 18.36 -5.37
C ILE A 19 16.09 19.47 -6.39
N SER A 20 16.51 19.11 -7.62
CA SER A 20 16.82 20.07 -8.68
C SER A 20 15.59 20.84 -9.18
N CYS A 21 14.40 20.26 -9.08
CA CYS A 21 13.13 20.90 -9.44
C CYS A 21 12.55 21.80 -8.33
N GLY A 22 13.25 21.97 -7.21
CA GLY A 22 12.86 22.92 -6.16
C GLY A 22 11.79 22.41 -5.20
N SER A 23 11.61 21.09 -5.05
CA SER A 23 10.74 20.50 -4.02
C SER A 23 11.41 20.54 -2.64
N ALA A 24 11.79 21.75 -2.19
CA ALA A 24 12.67 21.98 -1.05
C ALA A 24 12.09 21.61 0.33
N ASP A 25 10.83 21.18 0.38
CA ASP A 25 10.11 20.89 1.63
C ASP A 25 9.78 19.39 1.83
N CYS A 26 10.14 18.49 0.91
CA CYS A 26 9.93 17.05 1.10
C CYS A 26 11.09 16.46 1.91
N ASP A 27 10.78 15.68 2.93
CA ASP A 27 11.81 14.92 3.64
C ASP A 27 12.25 13.68 2.83
N LEU A 28 13.24 12.96 3.34
CA LEU A 28 13.77 11.78 2.66
C LEU A 28 12.74 10.63 2.60
N GLU A 29 11.88 10.50 3.61
CA GLU A 29 10.85 9.45 3.65
C GLU A 29 9.75 9.76 2.64
N ASP A 30 9.31 11.01 2.54
CA ASP A 30 8.37 11.48 1.53
C ASP A 30 8.86 11.17 0.11
N LEU A 31 10.14 11.46 -0.18
CA LEU A 31 10.74 11.15 -1.48
C LEU A 31 10.79 9.65 -1.75
N LEU A 32 11.07 8.85 -0.72
CA LEU A 32 11.15 7.40 -0.86
C LEU A 32 9.77 6.80 -1.10
N ASP A 33 8.75 7.29 -0.41
CA ASP A 33 7.36 6.84 -0.58
C ASP A 33 6.81 7.27 -1.94
N GLU A 34 7.12 8.49 -2.39
CA GLU A 34 6.76 8.94 -3.74
C GLU A 34 7.43 8.09 -4.83
N TRP A 35 8.70 7.74 -4.65
CA TRP A 35 9.42 6.87 -5.57
C TRP A 35 8.81 5.46 -5.61
N ARG A 36 8.47 4.89 -4.45
CA ARG A 36 7.82 3.57 -4.34
C ARG A 36 6.45 3.55 -5.01
N ALA A 37 5.67 4.63 -4.87
CA ALA A 37 4.38 4.74 -5.54
C ALA A 37 4.51 4.72 -7.08
N GLN A 38 5.60 5.26 -7.62
CA GLN A 38 5.89 5.27 -9.06
C GLN A 38 6.60 4.00 -9.54
N ASN A 39 7.26 3.27 -8.64
CA ASN A 39 8.01 2.05 -8.92
C ASN A 39 7.47 0.90 -8.07
N PRO A 40 6.19 0.51 -8.24
CA PRO A 40 5.63 -0.58 -7.48
C PRO A 40 6.34 -1.89 -7.84
N ASP A 41 6.54 -2.75 -6.85
CA ASP A 41 7.03 -4.12 -7.08
C ASP A 41 6.07 -4.82 -8.08
N PRO A 42 6.55 -5.30 -9.25
CA PRO A 42 5.69 -5.94 -10.25
C PRO A 42 4.94 -7.18 -9.75
N VAL A 43 5.45 -7.86 -8.72
CA VAL A 43 4.75 -8.97 -8.09
C VAL A 43 3.61 -8.44 -7.24
N GLN A 44 3.89 -7.48 -6.36
CA GLN A 44 2.89 -6.84 -5.50
C GLN A 44 1.79 -6.18 -6.34
N GLN A 45 2.17 -5.42 -7.37
CA GLN A 45 1.23 -4.75 -8.27
C GLN A 45 0.26 -5.76 -8.93
N ARG A 46 0.76 -6.92 -9.35
CA ARG A 46 -0.11 -7.97 -9.92
C ARG A 46 -1.06 -8.55 -8.88
N GLN A 47 -0.59 -8.77 -7.66
CA GLN A 47 -1.42 -9.27 -6.56
C GLN A 47 -2.51 -8.26 -6.18
N ASP A 48 -2.15 -6.99 -6.06
CA ASP A 48 -3.09 -5.91 -5.74
C ASP A 48 -4.17 -5.79 -6.83
N LEU A 49 -3.77 -5.84 -8.11
CA LEU A 49 -4.71 -5.81 -9.23
C LEU A 49 -5.63 -7.04 -9.26
N LEU A 50 -5.16 -8.21 -8.84
CA LEU A 50 -6.00 -9.40 -8.72
C LEU A 50 -7.02 -9.24 -7.59
N ALA A 51 -6.57 -8.82 -6.40
CA ALA A 51 -7.43 -8.61 -5.24
C ALA A 51 -8.55 -7.59 -5.53
N ILE A 52 -8.22 -6.47 -6.21
CA ILE A 52 -9.22 -5.48 -6.62
C ILE A 52 -10.23 -6.10 -7.60
N LYS A 53 -9.76 -6.88 -8.58
CA LYS A 53 -10.66 -7.54 -9.56
C LYS A 53 -11.59 -8.54 -8.91
N GLU A 54 -11.09 -9.30 -7.93
CA GLU A 54 -11.87 -10.25 -7.16
C GLU A 54 -12.95 -9.52 -6.34
N ALA A 55 -12.58 -8.48 -5.58
CA ALA A 55 -13.53 -7.68 -4.82
C ALA A 55 -14.63 -7.05 -5.71
N ILE A 56 -14.28 -6.56 -6.91
CA ILE A 56 -15.26 -6.06 -7.87
C ILE A 56 -16.19 -7.19 -8.37
N ALA A 57 -15.66 -8.39 -8.57
CA ALA A 57 -16.44 -9.54 -9.04
C ALA A 57 -17.42 -10.03 -7.95
N GLU A 58 -16.97 -10.09 -6.70
CA GLU A 58 -17.79 -10.42 -5.53
C GLU A 58 -18.92 -9.41 -5.37
N TRP A 59 -18.60 -8.11 -5.43
CA TRP A 59 -19.59 -7.05 -5.37
C TRP A 59 -20.65 -7.17 -6.49
N LYS A 60 -20.22 -7.46 -7.73
CA LYS A 60 -21.13 -7.71 -8.85
C LYS A 60 -21.96 -8.98 -8.69
N ALA A 61 -21.48 -9.96 -7.94
CA ALA A 61 -22.21 -11.18 -7.61
C ALA A 61 -23.22 -10.98 -6.46
N GLY A 62 -23.30 -9.77 -5.89
CA GLY A 62 -24.23 -9.41 -4.83
C GLY A 62 -23.63 -9.43 -3.44
N ASP A 63 -22.30 -9.50 -3.31
CA ASP A 63 -21.63 -9.29 -2.03
C ASP A 63 -21.63 -7.79 -1.68
N GLU A 64 -22.36 -7.42 -0.64
CA GLU A 64 -22.39 -6.03 -0.13
C GLU A 64 -21.36 -5.79 0.98
N GLY A 65 -20.57 -6.81 1.31
CA GLY A 65 -19.70 -6.83 2.47
C GLY A 65 -20.47 -7.03 3.77
N LEU A 66 -19.90 -6.56 4.87
CA LEU A 66 -20.48 -6.64 6.21
C LEU A 66 -20.52 -5.24 6.82
N PRO A 67 -21.54 -4.90 7.65
CA PRO A 67 -21.50 -3.67 8.43
C PRO A 67 -20.21 -3.58 9.26
N ALA A 68 -19.67 -2.37 9.37
CA ALA A 68 -18.37 -2.14 10.02
C ALA A 68 -18.33 -2.65 11.46
N ASP A 69 -19.40 -2.43 12.23
CA ASP A 69 -19.50 -2.88 13.62
C ASP A 69 -19.46 -4.41 13.74
N ASP A 70 -20.15 -5.11 12.83
CA ASP A 70 -20.16 -6.58 12.79
C ASP A 70 -18.78 -7.12 12.40
N ALA A 71 -18.09 -6.45 11.47
CA ALA A 71 -16.75 -6.83 11.05
C ALA A 71 -15.74 -6.62 12.20
N ILE A 72 -15.85 -5.49 12.91
CA ILE A 72 -15.02 -5.20 14.08
C ILE A 72 -15.28 -6.23 15.19
N ALA A 73 -16.54 -6.60 15.44
CA ALA A 73 -16.89 -7.61 16.42
C ALA A 73 -16.27 -8.97 16.06
N ALA A 74 -16.41 -9.41 14.81
CA ALA A 74 -15.83 -10.66 14.32
C ALA A 74 -14.29 -10.68 14.43
N ILE A 75 -13.62 -9.58 14.08
CA ILE A 75 -12.16 -9.44 14.21
C ILE A 75 -11.74 -9.52 15.69
N ARG A 76 -12.46 -8.84 16.59
CA ARG A 76 -12.16 -8.87 18.03
C ARG A 76 -12.29 -10.28 18.60
N GLU A 77 -13.34 -10.99 18.22
CA GLU A 77 -13.56 -12.37 18.63
C GLU A 77 -12.45 -13.30 18.09
N ALA A 78 -12.15 -13.22 16.80
CA ALA A 78 -11.12 -14.04 16.16
C ALA A 78 -9.71 -13.82 16.75
N HIS A 79 -9.41 -12.61 17.21
CA HIS A 79 -8.09 -12.23 17.72
C HIS A 79 -8.02 -12.08 19.25
N GLN A 80 -9.09 -12.44 19.99
CA GLN A 80 -9.16 -12.35 21.46
C GLN A 80 -8.85 -10.94 21.99
N LEU A 81 -9.20 -9.91 21.22
CA LEU A 81 -8.99 -8.51 21.58
C LEU A 81 -10.11 -8.07 22.51
N SER A 82 -10.01 -8.44 23.79
CA SER A 82 -10.88 -7.95 24.86
C SER A 82 -10.58 -6.48 25.12
N LEU A 83 -11.62 -5.64 25.09
CA LEU A 83 -11.58 -4.33 25.75
C LEU A 83 -11.39 -4.60 27.24
N LYS A 84 -10.23 -4.20 27.79
CA LYS A 84 -10.10 -4.07 29.24
C LYS A 84 -11.12 -3.03 29.70
N SER A 85 -12.10 -3.49 30.45
CA SER A 85 -13.05 -2.67 31.21
C SER A 85 -12.36 -1.80 32.24
#